data_AF-A0A9D1CDR1-F1
#
_entry.id   AF-A0A9D1CDR1-F1
#
_cell.length_a   1.000
_cell.length_b   1.000
_cell.length_c   1.000
_cell.angle_alpha   90.00
_cell.angle_beta   90.00
_cell.angle_gamma   90.00
#
_symmetry.space_group_name_H-M   'P 1'
#
loop_
_entity.id
_entity.type
_entity.pdbx_description
1 polymer ?
#
loop_
_entity_poly.entity_id
_entity_poly.type
_entity_poly.pdbx_seq_one_letter_code
_entity_poly.pdbx_strand_id
1 'polypeptide(L)'
;MEVFKYNKPVVKFMASAKRFGIFSVILVVLSLGLLMTKGLNYGIDFAGGTVIQVKYQGDAPIEQVRKLLHRNEAYSGASVTYFGSDDEIAIRTKTSSKDVK
;
A
#
# COMPACT_ATOMS: atom_id res chain seq x y z
N MET A 1 -52.07 -21.44 1.82
CA MET A 1 -51.66 -20.30 2.68
C MET A 1 -50.40 -19.71 2.09
N GLU A 2 -50.42 -18.43 1.70
CA GLU A 2 -49.24 -17.73 1.20
C GLU A 2 -48.43 -17.20 2.40
N VAL A 3 -47.26 -17.78 2.65
CA VAL A 3 -46.48 -17.59 3.90
C VAL A 3 -45.53 -16.37 3.84
N PHE A 4 -45.48 -15.63 2.72
CA PHE A 4 -44.58 -14.48 2.58
C PHE A 4 -45.32 -13.24 2.09
N LYS A 5 -45.69 -12.36 3.03
CA LYS A 5 -46.14 -11.00 2.71
C LYS A 5 -44.91 -10.15 2.31
N TYR A 6 -44.86 -9.74 1.05
CA TYR A 6 -43.87 -8.79 0.55
C TYR A 6 -44.13 -7.40 1.15
N ASN A 7 -43.42 -7.05 2.22
CA ASN A 7 -43.34 -5.67 2.68
C ASN A 7 -42.52 -4.86 1.66
N LYS A 8 -43.05 -3.71 1.21
CA LYS A 8 -42.33 -2.80 0.32
C LYS A 8 -41.01 -2.41 1.00
N PRO A 9 -39.84 -2.55 0.33
CA PRO A 9 -38.57 -2.22 0.94
C PRO A 9 -38.52 -0.72 1.27
N VAL A 10 -38.11 -0.39 2.50
CA VAL A 10 -38.01 0.98 3.04
C VAL A 10 -37.01 1.82 2.22
N VAL A 11 -36.01 1.18 1.61
CA VAL A 11 -35.01 1.79 0.73
C VAL A 11 -35.12 1.21 -0.68
N LYS A 12 -35.27 2.08 -1.69
CA LYS A 12 -35.37 1.69 -3.11
C LYS A 12 -33.98 1.47 -3.73
N PHE A 13 -33.28 0.40 -3.33
CA PHE A 13 -31.94 0.07 -3.84
C PHE A 13 -31.88 -0.03 -5.38
N MET A 14 -32.81 -0.75 -6.00
CA MET A 14 -32.85 -0.91 -7.46
C MET A 14 -33.12 0.41 -8.21
N ALA A 15 -33.86 1.36 -7.61
CA ALA A 15 -34.12 2.65 -8.23
C ALA A 15 -32.89 3.57 -8.23
N SER A 16 -31.98 3.38 -7.26
CA SER A 16 -30.73 4.15 -7.16
C SER A 16 -29.53 3.45 -7.80
N ALA A 17 -29.67 2.18 -8.20
CA ALA A 17 -28.59 1.37 -8.76
C ALA A 17 -27.89 2.04 -9.95
N LYS A 18 -28.63 2.70 -10.86
CA LYS A 18 -28.03 3.42 -11.99
C LYS A 18 -27.12 4.58 -11.55
N ARG A 19 -27.51 5.31 -10.51
CA ARG A 19 -26.71 6.44 -9.97
C ARG A 19 -25.41 5.95 -9.35
N PHE A 20 -25.48 4.88 -8.55
CA PHE A 20 -24.29 4.24 -7.98
C PHE A 20 -23.40 3.59 -9.05
N GLY A 21 -23.99 3.01 -10.09
CA GLY A 21 -23.25 2.46 -11.23
C GLY A 21 -22.42 3.52 -11.95
N ILE A 22 -23.03 4.67 -12.29
CA ILE A 22 -22.32 5.80 -12.92
C ILE A 22 -21.20 6.30 -11.99
N PHE A 23 -21.49 6.48 -10.70
CA PHE A 23 -20.49 6.91 -9.74
C PHE A 23 -19.32 5.93 -9.63
N SER A 24 -19.58 4.62 -9.64
CA SER A 24 -18.55 3.59 -9.64
C SER A 24 -17.67 3.64 -10.90
N VAL A 25 -18.27 3.81 -12.08
CA VAL A 25 -17.51 3.94 -13.34
C VAL A 25 -16.59 5.16 -13.29
N ILE A 26 -17.09 6.30 -12.78
CA ILE A 26 -16.27 7.52 -12.61
C ILE A 26 -15.06 7.24 -11.71
N LEU A 27 -15.26 6.58 -10.58
CA LEU A 27 -14.15 6.23 -9.67
C LEU A 27 -13.12 5.30 -10.32
N VAL A 28 -13.57 4.33 -11.12
CA VAL A 28 -12.67 3.44 -11.87
C VAL A 28 -11.83 4.24 -12.87
N VAL A 29 -12.46 5.13 -13.65
CA VAL A 29 -11.74 5.97 -14.63
C VAL A 29 -10.74 6.89 -13.92
N LEU A 30 -11.12 7.50 -12.80
CA LEU A 30 -10.22 8.33 -11.99
C LEU A 30 -9.03 7.52 -11.44
N SER A 31 -9.28 6.30 -10.96
CA SER A 31 -8.23 5.40 -10.47
C SER A 31 -7.22 5.05 -11.57
N LEU A 32 -7.72 4.72 -12.76
CA LEU A 32 -6.87 4.46 -13.93
C LEU A 32 -6.07 5.71 -14.34
N GLY A 33 -6.70 6.89 -14.32
CA GLY A 33 -6.03 8.16 -14.60
C GLY A 33 -4.92 8.48 -13.58
N LEU A 34 -5.15 8.21 -12.30
CA LEU A 34 -4.14 8.35 -11.25
C LEU A 34 -2.98 7.38 -11.45
N LEU A 35 -3.27 6.13 -11.83
CA LEU A 35 -2.25 5.12 -12.09
C LEU A 35 -1.33 5.52 -13.25
N MET A 36 -1.89 6.10 -14.33
CA MET A 36 -1.10 6.56 -15.48
C MET A 36 -0.31 7.84 -15.20
N THR A 37 -0.82 8.73 -14.34
CA THR A 37 -0.16 10.03 -14.07
C THR A 37 0.84 9.98 -12.91
N LYS A 38 0.52 9.27 -11.82
CA LYS A 38 1.41 9.11 -10.65
C LYS A 38 2.31 7.88 -10.74
N GLY A 39 1.98 6.93 -11.61
CA GLY A 39 2.68 5.65 -11.70
C GLY A 39 2.38 4.72 -10.53
N LEU A 40 3.14 3.63 -10.46
CA LEU A 40 3.05 2.61 -9.41
C LEU A 40 4.27 2.69 -8.49
N ASN A 41 4.07 2.43 -7.20
CA ASN A 41 5.17 2.16 -6.27
C ASN A 41 5.64 0.71 -6.48
N TYR A 42 6.54 0.51 -7.43
CA TYR A 42 7.08 -0.82 -7.75
C TYR A 42 7.79 -1.44 -6.54
N GLY A 43 7.42 -2.69 -6.23
CA GLY A 43 8.13 -3.51 -5.25
C GLY A 43 9.49 -4.00 -5.78
N ILE A 44 10.26 -4.65 -4.92
CA ILE A 44 11.58 -5.23 -5.26
C ILE A 44 11.51 -6.17 -6.47
N ASP A 45 10.45 -6.96 -6.59
CA ASP A 45 10.30 -7.94 -7.69
C ASP A 45 10.23 -7.27 -9.07
N PHE A 46 9.87 -5.97 -9.13
CA PHE A 46 9.72 -5.22 -10.38
C PHE A 46 10.77 -4.11 -10.56
N ALA A 47 11.17 -3.44 -9.47
CA ALA A 47 12.17 -2.37 -9.51
C ALA A 47 13.61 -2.86 -9.31
N GLY A 48 13.79 -4.10 -8.82
CA GLY A 48 15.06 -4.56 -8.27
C GLY A 48 15.40 -3.86 -6.95
N GLY A 49 16.57 -4.22 -6.39
CA GLY A 49 17.08 -3.66 -5.14
C GLY A 49 17.36 -4.71 -4.09
N THR A 50 17.43 -4.28 -2.83
CA THR A 50 17.80 -5.15 -1.70
C THR A 50 16.80 -4.98 -0.55
N VAL A 51 16.42 -6.10 0.05
CA VAL A 51 15.70 -6.13 1.34
C VAL A 51 16.66 -6.60 2.41
N ILE A 52 16.82 -5.80 3.46
CA ILE A 52 17.62 -6.13 4.64
C ILE A 52 16.63 -6.32 5.78
N GLN A 53 16.60 -7.52 6.35
CA GLN A 53 15.81 -7.82 7.55
C GLN A 53 16.74 -7.77 8.75
N VAL A 54 16.34 -7.03 9.78
CA VAL A 54 17.12 -6.84 11.00
C VAL A 54 16.23 -7.14 12.19
N LYS A 55 16.62 -8.14 12.97
CA LYS A 55 16.00 -8.51 14.24
C LYS A 55 16.78 -7.93 15.41
N TYR A 56 16.08 -7.20 16.27
CA TYR A 56 16.61 -6.62 17.49
C TYR A 56 16.29 -7.53 18.68
N GLN A 57 17.00 -7.35 19.79
CA GLN A 57 16.72 -8.06 21.04
C GLN A 57 15.54 -7.45 21.83
N GLY A 58 15.03 -6.30 21.38
CA GLY A 58 13.86 -5.60 21.93
C GLY A 58 13.29 -4.68 20.85
N ASP A 59 12.41 -3.74 21.21
CA ASP A 59 11.69 -2.90 20.25
C ASP A 59 12.64 -2.21 19.24
N ALA A 60 12.37 -2.43 17.96
CA ALA A 60 13.20 -1.88 16.90
C ALA A 60 13.02 -0.35 16.81
N PRO A 61 14.12 0.44 16.80
CA PRO A 61 14.06 1.90 16.79
C PRO A 61 13.78 2.44 15.37
N ILE A 62 12.61 2.12 14.83
CA ILE A 62 12.25 2.35 13.41
C ILE A 62 12.39 3.82 12.99
N GLU A 63 12.00 4.75 13.85
CA GLU A 63 12.09 6.19 13.59
C GLU A 63 13.54 6.67 13.49
N GLN A 64 14.43 6.10 14.30
CA GLN A 64 15.86 6.44 14.23
C GLN A 64 16.46 5.93 12.93
N VAL A 65 16.13 4.68 12.55
CA VAL A 65 16.58 4.07 11.29
C VAL A 65 16.08 4.88 10.08
N ARG A 66 14.81 5.28 10.06
CA ARG A 66 14.26 6.16 9.01
C ARG A 66 15.02 7.48 8.90
N LYS A 67 15.26 8.16 10.04
CA LYS A 67 16.01 9.42 10.07
C LYS A 67 17.43 9.27 9.55
N LEU A 68 18.12 8.17 9.90
CA LEU A 68 19.48 7.89 9.43
C LEU A 68 19.53 7.66 7.92
N LEU A 69 18.60 6.86 7.38
CA LEU A 69 18.52 6.59 5.94
C LEU A 69 18.18 7.85 5.14
N HIS A 70 17.32 8.72 5.67
CA HIS A 70 16.95 9.98 5.01
C HIS A 70 18.11 11.00 4.94
N ARG A 71 19.15 10.88 5.77
CA ARG A 71 20.30 11.80 5.74
C ARG A 71 21.23 11.58 4.55
N ASN A 72 21.17 10.41 3.91
CA ASN A 72 22.05 10.06 2.81
C ASN A 72 21.23 9.88 1.53
N GLU A 73 21.53 10.70 0.52
CA GLU A 73 20.83 10.68 -0.77
C GLU A 73 20.90 9.32 -1.48
N ALA A 74 21.94 8.51 -1.20
CA ALA A 74 22.07 7.15 -1.75
C ALA A 74 20.93 6.21 -1.31
N TYR A 75 20.27 6.52 -0.19
CA TYR A 75 19.10 5.79 0.31
C TYR A 75 17.79 6.57 0.14
N SER A 76 17.80 7.60 -0.72
CA SER A 76 16.58 8.34 -1.07
C SER A 76 15.54 7.40 -1.67
N GLY A 77 14.36 7.35 -1.03
CA GLY A 77 13.29 6.42 -1.40
C GLY A 77 13.40 5.01 -0.79
N ALA A 78 14.32 4.79 0.15
CA ALA A 78 14.29 3.59 0.98
C ALA A 78 13.08 3.60 1.93
N SER A 79 12.46 2.43 2.13
CA SER A 79 11.32 2.28 3.04
C SER A 79 11.67 1.37 4.21
N VAL A 80 11.30 1.76 5.42
CA VAL A 80 11.48 0.96 6.64
C VAL A 80 10.13 0.61 7.23
N THR A 81 9.86 -0.68 7.39
CA THR A 81 8.61 -1.23 7.94
C THR A 81 8.90 -2.33 8.93
N TYR A 82 8.01 -2.55 9.91
CA TYR A 82 8.06 -3.73 10.76
C TYR A 82 7.86 -5.02 9.95
N PHE A 83 8.40 -6.13 10.44
CA PHE A 83 8.30 -7.43 9.82
C PHE A 83 7.88 -8.46 10.86
N GLY A 84 6.59 -8.83 10.88
CA GLY A 84 6.04 -9.82 11.82
C GLY A 84 5.82 -9.30 13.23
N SER A 85 6.81 -8.64 13.83
CA SER A 85 6.81 -8.12 15.21
C SER A 85 7.44 -6.73 15.31
N ASP A 86 7.38 -6.12 16.49
CA ASP A 86 7.96 -4.81 16.82
C ASP A 86 9.47 -4.83 17.04
N ASP A 87 10.07 -6.00 17.27
CA ASP A 87 11.52 -6.23 17.37
C ASP A 87 12.19 -6.46 16.01
N GLU A 88 11.45 -6.57 14.92
CA GLU A 88 12.00 -6.90 13.60
C GLU A 88 11.56 -5.90 12.53
N ILE A 89 12.53 -5.40 11.74
CA ILE A 89 12.27 -4.43 10.66
C ILE A 89 12.84 -4.93 9.34
N ALA A 90 12.13 -4.60 8.26
CA ALA A 90 12.58 -4.74 6.89
C ALA A 90 12.91 -3.35 6.31
N ILE A 91 14.16 -3.21 5.86
CA ILE A 91 14.66 -2.04 5.13
C ILE A 91 14.69 -2.41 3.65
N ARG A 92 13.93 -1.70 2.82
CA ARG A 92 13.93 -1.89 1.37
C ARG A 92 14.61 -0.71 0.71
N THR A 93 15.61 -0.97 -0.13
CA THR A 93 16.33 0.05 -0.89
C THR A 93 16.30 -0.26 -2.38
N LYS A 94 16.27 0.80 -3.19
CA LYS A 94 16.34 0.72 -4.67
C LYS A 94 17.78 0.54 -5.17
N THR A 95 18.78 0.76 -4.31
CA THR A 95 20.19 0.60 -4.69
C THR A 95 20.61 -0.86 -4.57
N SER A 96 21.12 -1.44 -5.65
CA SER A 96 21.74 -2.77 -5.64
C SER A 96 23.19 -2.59 -5.19
N SER A 97 23.59 -3.38 -4.19
CA SER A 97 24.93 -3.36 -3.59
C SER A 97 25.99 -3.80 -4.61
N LYS A 98 26.38 -2.92 -5.53
CA LYS A 98 27.55 -3.15 -6.41
C LYS A 98 28.87 -2.68 -5.82
N ASP A 99 28.84 -1.89 -4.75
CA ASP A 99 30.05 -1.40 -4.06
C ASP A 99 29.85 -1.44 -2.54
N VAL A 100 30.10 -2.61 -1.95
CA VAL A 100 30.61 -2.67 -0.57
C VAL A 100 31.98 -3.32 -0.71
N LYS A 101 32.99 -2.48 -0.92
CA LYS A 101 34.40 -2.85 -0.85
C LYS A 101 34.99 -2.29 0.44
#